data_AF-A0A0T0MAY6-F1
#
_entry.id   AF-A0A0T0MAY6-F1
#
_cell.length_a   1.000
_cell.length_b   1.000
_cell.length_c   1.000
_cell.angle_alpha   90.00
_cell.angle_beta   90.00
_cell.angle_gamma   90.00
#
_symmetry.space_group_name_H-M   'P 1'
#
loop_
_entity.id
_entity.type
_entity.pdbx_description
1 polymer ?
#
loop_
_entity_poly.entity_id
_entity_poly.type
_entity_poly.pdbx_seq_one_letter_code
_entity_poly.pdbx_strand_id
1 'polypeptide(L)'
;MKFLLSFITVLFLFFQSGDLDALRNAYSKANSSNEGAKNFIELADKSSSSDALTKGYKAAAEILEAKVTTEKNKRKSFVKSGATELESVIKSNPNNVELRLIRMSVQENIPKIVGYSKNLKEDKAYILSNYSKQNTALKTYIKKFAMQSKTMTATEKNSLK
;
A
#
# COMPACT_ATOMS: atom_id res chain seq x y z
N MET A 1 19.21 -4.72 44.45
CA MET A 1 18.87 -5.51 43.25
C MET A 1 17.89 -4.73 42.40
N LYS A 2 18.35 -4.04 41.34
CA LYS A 2 17.52 -3.16 40.50
C LYS A 2 17.93 -3.29 39.03
N PHE A 3 17.89 -4.50 38.45
CA PHE A 3 18.19 -4.70 37.01
C PHE A 3 17.48 -5.93 36.43
N LEU A 4 16.16 -6.07 36.66
CA LEU A 4 15.39 -7.21 36.12
C LEU A 4 14.07 -6.80 35.44
N LEU A 5 13.97 -5.57 34.92
CA LEU A 5 12.77 -5.07 34.24
C LEU A 5 13.06 -4.36 32.91
N SER A 6 14.09 -4.79 32.17
CA SER A 6 14.42 -4.20 30.86
C SER A 6 14.48 -5.18 29.69
N PHE A 7 14.07 -6.44 29.87
CA PHE A 7 14.23 -7.48 28.82
C PHE A 7 12.94 -7.88 28.08
N ILE A 8 11.77 -7.35 28.45
CA ILE A 8 10.48 -7.75 27.86
C ILE A 8 10.00 -6.82 26.72
N THR A 9 10.57 -5.63 26.56
CA THR A 9 10.13 -4.68 25.51
C THR A 9 10.74 -4.92 24.12
N VAL A 10 11.74 -5.79 23.98
CA VAL A 10 12.40 -6.04 22.69
C VAL A 10 11.66 -7.09 21.84
N LEU A 11 10.80 -7.93 22.44
CA LEU A 11 10.10 -8.99 21.70
C LEU A 11 8.92 -8.48 20.84
N PHE A 12 8.37 -7.30 21.15
CA PHE A 12 7.26 -6.70 20.39
C PHE A 12 7.67 -6.07 19.06
N LEU A 13 8.95 -5.77 18.85
CA LEU A 13 9.44 -5.11 17.62
C LEU A 13 9.60 -6.09 16.45
N PHE A 14 9.82 -7.38 16.72
CA PHE A 14 9.97 -8.40 15.66
C PHE A 14 8.63 -8.91 15.11
N PHE A 15 7.55 -8.83 15.89
CA PHE A 15 6.21 -9.21 15.42
C PHE A 15 5.63 -8.18 14.43
N GLN A 16 5.94 -6.89 14.61
CA GLN A 16 5.41 -5.82 13.75
C GLN A 16 6.01 -5.82 12.33
N SER A 17 7.27 -6.23 12.16
CA SER A 17 7.88 -6.32 10.82
C SER A 17 7.28 -7.44 9.96
N GLY A 18 6.87 -8.55 10.59
CA GLY A 18 6.27 -9.69 9.88
C GLY A 18 4.92 -9.37 9.25
N ASP A 19 4.09 -8.59 9.95
CA ASP A 19 2.75 -8.20 9.49
C ASP A 19 2.84 -7.31 8.23
N LEU A 20 3.73 -6.32 8.23
CA LEU A 20 3.91 -5.41 7.09
C LEU A 20 4.46 -6.12 5.84
N ASP A 21 5.39 -7.05 6.01
CA ASP A 21 5.91 -7.84 4.88
C ASP A 21 4.86 -8.81 4.33
N ALA A 22 4.00 -9.36 5.19
CA ALA A 22 2.85 -10.15 4.74
C ALA A 22 1.89 -9.28 3.91
N LEU A 23 1.57 -8.07 4.36
CA LEU A 23 0.72 -7.11 3.62
C LEU A 23 1.31 -6.76 2.26
N ARG A 24 2.61 -6.43 2.18
CA ARG A 24 3.31 -6.16 0.91
C ARG A 24 3.18 -7.32 -0.07
N ASN A 25 3.43 -8.54 0.42
CA ASN A 25 3.38 -9.74 -0.40
C ASN A 25 1.97 -10.03 -0.91
N ALA A 26 0.95 -9.94 -0.04
CA ALA A 26 -0.44 -10.12 -0.43
C ALA A 26 -0.91 -9.03 -1.41
N TYR A 27 -0.59 -7.76 -1.15
CA TYR A 27 -0.96 -6.64 -2.01
C TYR A 27 -0.39 -6.77 -3.42
N SER A 28 0.86 -7.22 -3.55
CA SER A 28 1.51 -7.42 -4.86
C SER A 28 0.78 -8.42 -5.77
N LYS A 29 -0.09 -9.27 -5.22
CA LYS A 29 -0.90 -10.28 -5.91
C LYS A 29 -2.40 -9.94 -5.95
N ALA A 30 -2.83 -8.90 -5.23
CA ALA A 30 -4.24 -8.63 -4.97
C ALA A 30 -5.04 -8.33 -6.25
N ASN A 31 -4.40 -7.71 -7.25
CA ASN A 31 -5.05 -7.40 -8.51
C ASN A 31 -5.11 -8.58 -9.49
N SER A 32 -4.37 -9.67 -9.26
CA SER A 32 -4.26 -10.80 -10.20
C SER A 32 -5.48 -11.71 -10.23
N SER A 33 -6.26 -11.81 -9.14
CA SER A 33 -7.50 -12.60 -9.09
C SER A 33 -8.49 -12.06 -8.04
N ASN A 34 -9.67 -12.67 -7.93
CA ASN A 34 -10.61 -12.35 -6.85
C ASN A 34 -10.14 -12.95 -5.52
N GLU A 35 -9.54 -14.14 -5.55
CA GLU A 35 -8.98 -14.84 -4.40
C GLU A 35 -7.80 -14.05 -3.83
N GLY A 36 -6.94 -13.50 -4.69
CA GLY A 36 -5.83 -12.65 -4.29
C GLY A 36 -6.32 -11.38 -3.59
N ALA A 37 -7.38 -10.75 -4.11
CA ALA A 37 -7.99 -9.58 -3.47
C ALA A 37 -8.57 -9.93 -2.09
N LYS A 38 -9.36 -11.01 -1.99
CA LYS A 38 -9.94 -11.48 -0.71
C LYS A 38 -8.86 -11.78 0.34
N ASN A 39 -7.80 -12.47 -0.05
CA ASN A 39 -6.68 -12.78 0.85
C ASN A 39 -5.99 -11.50 1.37
N PHE A 40 -5.75 -10.52 0.49
CA PHE A 40 -5.17 -9.25 0.92
C PHE A 40 -6.10 -8.48 1.87
N ILE A 41 -7.41 -8.44 1.57
CA ILE A 41 -8.42 -7.80 2.41
C ILE A 41 -8.45 -8.42 3.81
N GLU A 42 -8.52 -9.75 3.90
CA GLU A 42 -8.56 -10.46 5.17
C GLU A 42 -7.28 -10.22 6.00
N LEU A 43 -6.13 -10.20 5.33
CA LEU A 43 -4.85 -9.92 5.99
C LEU A 43 -4.81 -8.49 6.52
N ALA A 44 -5.24 -7.51 5.72
CA ALA A 44 -5.29 -6.11 6.12
C ALA A 44 -6.23 -5.90 7.31
N ASP A 45 -7.39 -6.55 7.34
CA ASP A 45 -8.34 -6.47 8.46
C ASP A 45 -7.72 -7.01 9.77
N LYS A 46 -7.01 -8.15 9.69
CA LYS A 46 -6.33 -8.79 10.84
C LYS A 46 -5.11 -8.03 11.35
N SER A 47 -4.49 -7.19 10.53
CA SER A 47 -3.32 -6.41 10.95
C SER A 47 -3.69 -5.45 12.09
N SER A 48 -3.02 -5.60 13.24
CA SER A 48 -3.31 -4.84 14.46
C SER A 48 -2.53 -3.54 14.58
N SER A 49 -1.52 -3.34 13.72
CA SER A 49 -0.68 -2.15 13.77
C SER A 49 -1.46 -0.87 13.42
N SER A 50 -1.18 0.19 14.16
CA SER A 50 -1.75 1.53 13.95
C SER A 50 -0.81 2.47 13.18
N ASP A 51 0.30 1.94 12.65
CA ASP A 51 1.26 2.73 11.88
C ASP A 51 0.67 3.23 10.55
N ALA A 52 1.32 4.22 9.96
CA ALA A 52 0.83 4.87 8.75
C ALA A 52 0.77 3.92 7.54
N LEU A 53 1.72 3.00 7.38
CA LEU A 53 1.74 2.06 6.26
C LEU A 53 0.62 1.04 6.39
N THR A 54 0.43 0.48 7.57
CA THR A 54 -0.69 -0.46 7.82
C THR A 54 -2.03 0.22 7.54
N LYS A 55 -2.21 1.48 7.95
CA LYS A 55 -3.40 2.27 7.60
C LYS A 55 -3.55 2.49 6.08
N GLY A 56 -2.45 2.77 5.38
CA GLY A 56 -2.45 2.89 3.92
C GLY A 56 -2.86 1.59 3.22
N TYR A 57 -2.38 0.44 3.71
CA TYR A 57 -2.79 -0.87 3.21
C TYR A 57 -4.25 -1.19 3.51
N LYS A 58 -4.75 -0.88 4.71
CA LYS A 58 -6.17 -1.02 5.05
C LYS A 58 -7.06 -0.19 4.14
N ALA A 59 -6.70 1.06 3.89
CA ALA A 59 -7.41 1.91 2.94
C ALA A 59 -7.41 1.32 1.52
N ALA A 60 -6.29 0.77 1.06
CA ALA A 60 -6.22 0.08 -0.24
C ALA A 60 -7.04 -1.22 -0.28
N ALA A 61 -7.13 -1.95 0.85
CA ALA A 61 -7.97 -3.13 0.99
C ALA A 61 -9.46 -2.76 0.90
N GLU A 62 -9.87 -1.68 1.58
CA GLU A 62 -11.24 -1.18 1.49
C GLU A 62 -11.61 -0.83 0.04
N ILE A 63 -10.70 -0.23 -0.72
CA ILE A 63 -10.96 0.02 -2.15
C ILE A 63 -11.12 -1.29 -2.93
N LEU A 64 -10.30 -2.30 -2.63
CA LEU A 64 -10.36 -3.61 -3.29
C LEU A 64 -11.64 -4.39 -2.95
N GLU A 65 -12.32 -4.09 -1.84
CA GLU A 65 -13.65 -4.65 -1.55
C GLU A 65 -14.62 -4.37 -2.71
N ALA A 66 -14.50 -3.22 -3.37
CA ALA A 66 -15.32 -2.89 -4.52
C ALA A 66 -15.16 -3.85 -5.71
N LYS A 67 -14.05 -4.60 -5.78
CA LYS A 67 -13.82 -5.64 -6.81
C LYS A 67 -14.59 -6.91 -6.47
N VAL A 68 -14.58 -7.33 -5.20
CA VAL A 68 -15.03 -8.66 -4.75
C VAL A 68 -16.40 -8.68 -4.09
N THR A 69 -16.93 -7.52 -3.67
CA THR A 69 -18.22 -7.44 -2.96
C THR A 69 -19.39 -7.93 -3.80
N THR A 70 -20.28 -8.68 -3.17
CA THR A 70 -21.57 -9.11 -3.71
C THR A 70 -22.72 -8.21 -3.26
N GLU A 71 -22.46 -7.28 -2.33
CA GLU A 71 -23.47 -6.35 -1.83
C GLU A 71 -23.85 -5.31 -2.88
N LYS A 72 -25.16 -5.14 -3.08
CA LYS A 72 -25.69 -4.14 -4.02
C LYS A 72 -25.32 -2.73 -3.54
N ASN A 73 -24.93 -1.87 -4.48
CA ASN A 73 -24.64 -0.44 -4.25
C ASN A 73 -23.47 -0.10 -3.30
N LYS A 74 -22.71 -1.08 -2.80
CA LYS A 74 -21.57 -0.84 -1.89
C LYS A 74 -20.26 -0.47 -2.60
N ARG A 75 -20.06 -0.90 -3.85
CA ARG A 75 -18.81 -0.68 -4.62
C ARG A 75 -18.34 0.77 -4.60
N LYS A 76 -19.24 1.72 -4.84
CA LYS A 76 -18.90 3.16 -4.82
C LYS A 76 -18.52 3.66 -3.42
N SER A 77 -19.19 3.14 -2.38
CA SER A 77 -18.91 3.50 -1.00
C SER A 77 -17.51 3.07 -0.59
N PHE A 78 -17.14 1.82 -0.88
CA PHE A 78 -15.81 1.27 -0.62
C PHE A 78 -14.70 2.07 -1.29
N VAL A 79 -14.87 2.36 -2.59
CA VAL A 79 -13.90 3.18 -3.31
C VAL A 79 -13.77 4.59 -2.71
N LYS A 80 -14.91 5.23 -2.39
CA LYS A 80 -14.90 6.60 -1.85
C LYS A 80 -14.27 6.66 -0.46
N SER A 81 -14.65 5.74 0.42
CA SER A 81 -14.16 5.67 1.80
C SER A 81 -12.66 5.40 1.82
N GLY A 82 -12.23 4.31 1.18
CA GLY A 82 -10.80 3.95 1.18
C GLY A 82 -9.93 4.98 0.46
N ALA A 83 -10.41 5.63 -0.62
CA ALA A 83 -9.69 6.74 -1.22
C ALA A 83 -9.55 7.93 -0.26
N THR A 84 -10.61 8.26 0.49
CA THR A 84 -10.59 9.34 1.48
C THR A 84 -9.59 9.04 2.61
N GLU A 85 -9.61 7.81 3.12
CA GLU A 85 -8.66 7.37 4.15
C GLU A 85 -7.22 7.40 3.65
N LEU A 86 -6.97 6.87 2.45
CA LEU A 86 -5.63 6.86 1.86
C LEU A 86 -5.08 8.28 1.68
N GLU A 87 -5.90 9.21 1.18
CA GLU A 87 -5.51 10.63 1.09
C GLU A 87 -5.20 11.23 2.46
N SER A 88 -5.99 10.92 3.48
CA SER A 88 -5.78 11.41 4.85
C SER A 88 -4.45 10.92 5.44
N VAL A 89 -4.15 9.63 5.26
CA VAL A 89 -2.90 9.00 5.70
C VAL A 89 -1.70 9.63 4.98
N ILE A 90 -1.79 9.83 3.65
CA ILE A 90 -0.73 10.45 2.85
C ILE A 90 -0.52 11.92 3.21
N LYS A 91 -1.59 12.68 3.42
CA LYS A 91 -1.51 14.08 3.84
C LYS A 91 -0.73 14.24 5.14
N SER A 92 -0.89 13.29 6.06
CA SER A 92 -0.16 13.27 7.34
C SER A 92 1.26 12.70 7.23
N ASN A 93 1.57 11.99 6.14
CA ASN A 93 2.85 11.30 5.90
C ASN A 93 3.37 11.58 4.48
N PRO A 94 3.51 12.85 4.05
CA PRO A 94 3.69 13.20 2.65
C PRO A 94 5.02 12.73 2.07
N ASN A 95 5.99 12.39 2.91
CA ASN A 95 7.33 11.99 2.50
C ASN A 95 7.52 10.47 2.38
N ASN A 96 6.50 9.68 2.75
CA ASN A 96 6.57 8.23 2.70
C ASN A 96 6.39 7.72 1.25
N VAL A 97 7.46 7.14 0.69
CA VAL A 97 7.49 6.65 -0.70
C VAL A 97 6.51 5.49 -0.92
N GLU A 98 6.37 4.60 0.06
CA GLU A 98 5.52 3.42 -0.06
C GLU A 98 4.04 3.77 -0.02
N LEU A 99 3.62 4.75 0.79
CA LEU A 99 2.25 5.28 0.75
C LEU A 99 1.90 5.89 -0.62
N ARG A 100 2.83 6.63 -1.22
CA ARG A 100 2.65 7.18 -2.57
C ARG A 100 2.63 6.09 -3.64
N LEU A 101 3.40 5.01 -3.46
CA LEU A 101 3.34 3.83 -4.31
C LEU A 101 1.95 3.17 -4.26
N ILE A 102 1.38 3.01 -3.05
CA ILE A 102 0.02 2.48 -2.85
C ILE A 102 -1.00 3.38 -3.56
N ARG A 103 -0.96 4.71 -3.35
CA ARG A 103 -1.89 5.63 -4.02
C ARG A 103 -1.75 5.62 -5.54
N MET A 104 -0.52 5.57 -6.07
CA MET A 104 -0.32 5.43 -7.52
C MET A 104 -0.91 4.12 -8.04
N SER A 105 -0.68 3.01 -7.32
CA SER A 105 -1.22 1.69 -7.66
C SER A 105 -2.74 1.66 -7.72
N VAL A 106 -3.39 2.24 -6.71
CA VAL A 106 -4.83 2.33 -6.64
C VAL A 106 -5.36 3.17 -7.81
N GLN A 107 -4.83 4.38 -7.98
CA GLN A 107 -5.31 5.32 -9.00
C GLN A 107 -5.18 4.78 -10.43
N GLU A 108 -4.17 3.97 -10.75
CA GLU A 108 -4.00 3.40 -12.10
C GLU A 108 -4.91 2.19 -12.38
N ASN A 109 -5.55 1.63 -11.35
CA ASN A 109 -6.41 0.45 -11.47
C ASN A 109 -7.90 0.76 -11.28
N ILE A 110 -8.25 1.94 -10.78
CA ILE A 110 -9.65 2.38 -10.67
C ILE A 110 -10.16 2.92 -12.03
N PRO A 111 -11.43 2.64 -12.40
CA PRO A 111 -12.04 3.22 -13.60
C PRO A 111 -12.02 4.75 -13.60
N LYS A 112 -11.67 5.36 -14.75
CA LYS A 112 -11.54 6.83 -14.90
C LYS A 112 -12.80 7.60 -14.48
N ILE A 113 -13.99 7.02 -14.66
CA ILE A 113 -15.28 7.63 -14.26
C ILE A 113 -15.37 7.95 -12.76
N VAL A 114 -14.57 7.30 -11.92
CA VAL A 114 -14.50 7.58 -10.47
C VAL A 114 -13.77 8.90 -10.18
N GLY A 115 -12.86 9.32 -11.07
CA GLY A 115 -12.11 10.58 -10.89
C GLY A 115 -10.97 10.54 -9.86
N TYR A 116 -10.60 9.35 -9.37
CA TYR A 116 -9.45 9.15 -8.46
C TYR A 116 -8.18 8.81 -9.24
N SER A 117 -7.62 9.81 -9.93
CA SER A 117 -6.41 9.63 -10.75
C SER A 117 -5.53 10.88 -10.88
N LYS A 118 -5.74 11.89 -10.03
CA LYS A 118 -5.13 13.23 -10.16
C LYS A 118 -3.65 13.25 -9.77
N ASN A 119 -3.20 12.33 -8.91
CA ASN A 119 -1.85 12.35 -8.34
C ASN A 119 -0.89 11.37 -9.02
N LEU A 120 -1.31 10.63 -10.05
CA LEU A 120 -0.47 9.65 -10.76
C LEU A 120 0.89 10.22 -11.20
N LYS A 121 0.91 11.43 -11.79
CA LYS A 121 2.14 12.09 -12.25
C LYS A 121 3.03 12.50 -11.09
N GLU A 122 2.43 13.04 -10.03
CA GLU A 122 3.14 13.51 -8.82
C GLU A 122 3.77 12.34 -8.08
N ASP A 123 3.00 11.28 -7.81
CA ASP A 123 3.48 10.12 -7.07
C ASP A 123 4.59 9.40 -7.84
N LYS A 124 4.43 9.22 -9.15
CA LYS A 124 5.48 8.65 -9.99
C LYS A 124 6.79 9.44 -9.88
N ALA A 125 6.73 10.77 -10.04
CA ALA A 125 7.92 11.62 -9.96
C ALA A 125 8.57 11.56 -8.57
N TYR A 126 7.76 11.53 -7.50
CA TYR A 126 8.26 11.43 -6.13
C TYR A 126 8.93 10.08 -5.86
N ILE A 127 8.33 8.97 -6.33
CA ILE A 127 8.87 7.62 -6.18
C ILE A 127 10.22 7.51 -6.90
N LEU A 128 10.31 7.95 -8.15
CA LEU A 128 11.54 7.89 -8.93
C LEU A 128 12.67 8.72 -8.30
N SER A 129 12.37 9.94 -7.86
CA SER A 129 13.37 10.85 -7.26
C SER A 129 13.86 10.43 -5.87
N ASN A 130 13.09 9.60 -5.16
CA ASN A 130 13.45 9.13 -3.81
C ASN A 130 13.79 7.64 -3.74
N TYR A 131 13.70 6.91 -4.84
CA TYR A 131 14.01 5.48 -4.90
C TYR A 131 15.42 5.15 -4.39
N SER A 132 16.44 5.91 -4.81
CA SER A 132 17.83 5.67 -4.41
C SER A 132 18.07 5.79 -2.90
N LYS A 133 17.24 6.55 -2.19
CA LYS A 133 17.30 6.78 -0.73
C LYS A 133 16.65 5.67 0.08
N GLN A 134 15.91 4.76 -0.55
CA GLN A 134 15.19 3.70 0.15
C GLN A 134 16.12 2.53 0.50
N ASN A 135 15.74 1.78 1.55
CA ASN A 135 16.42 0.54 1.90
C ASN A 135 16.21 -0.55 0.84
N THR A 136 17.03 -1.60 0.89
CA THR A 136 17.03 -2.70 -0.09
C THR A 136 15.68 -3.40 -0.22
N ALA A 137 14.97 -3.62 0.89
CA ALA A 137 13.67 -4.28 0.89
C ALA A 137 12.62 -3.44 0.13
N LEU A 138 12.52 -2.15 0.44
CA LEU A 138 11.58 -1.25 -0.21
C LEU A 138 11.95 -1.00 -1.68
N LYS A 139 13.24 -0.90 -2.02
CA LYS A 139 13.69 -0.85 -3.43
C LYS A 139 13.20 -2.06 -4.22
N THR A 140 13.37 -3.26 -3.65
CA THR A 140 12.92 -4.52 -4.26
C THR A 140 11.41 -4.51 -4.47
N TYR A 141 10.66 -4.05 -3.47
CA TYR A 141 9.20 -3.95 -3.53
C TYR A 141 8.73 -2.94 -4.59
N ILE A 142 9.28 -1.72 -4.60
CA ILE A 142 8.99 -0.68 -5.60
C ILE A 142 9.27 -1.22 -7.01
N LYS A 143 10.39 -1.93 -7.22
CA LYS A 143 10.73 -2.50 -8.52
C LYS A 143 9.72 -3.53 -8.98
N LYS A 144 9.32 -4.48 -8.10
CA LYS A 144 8.28 -5.47 -8.41
C LYS A 144 6.95 -4.81 -8.80
N PHE A 145 6.60 -3.73 -8.12
CA PHE A 145 5.42 -2.93 -8.44
C PHE A 145 5.55 -2.22 -9.80
N ALA A 146 6.66 -1.51 -10.01
CA ALA A 146 6.94 -0.74 -11.21
C ALA A 146 6.87 -1.59 -12.49
N MET A 147 7.33 -2.84 -12.44
CA MET A 147 7.24 -3.76 -13.58
C MET A 147 5.80 -3.96 -14.05
N GLN A 148 4.83 -4.00 -13.12
CA GLN A 148 3.42 -4.19 -13.37
C GLN A 148 2.65 -2.88 -13.63
N SER A 149 3.27 -1.73 -13.35
CA SER A 149 2.61 -0.43 -13.45
C SER A 149 2.28 -0.06 -14.90
N LYS A 150 1.07 0.50 -15.07
CA LYS A 150 0.56 1.11 -16.32
C LYS A 150 1.02 2.55 -16.49
N THR A 151 1.40 3.20 -15.39
CA THR A 151 1.77 4.63 -15.32
C THR A 151 3.26 4.88 -15.62
N MET A 152 4.11 3.91 -15.29
CA MET A 152 5.55 3.97 -15.54
C MET A 152 5.91 3.51 -16.95
N THR A 153 6.75 4.28 -17.64
CA THR A 153 7.31 3.95 -18.96
C THR A 153 8.43 2.91 -18.84
N ALA A 154 8.81 2.27 -19.95
CA ALA A 154 9.92 1.32 -19.96
C ALA A 154 11.24 1.94 -19.46
N THR A 155 11.54 3.17 -19.86
CA THR A 155 12.73 3.91 -19.41
C THR A 155 12.71 4.17 -17.90
N GLU A 156 11.57 4.58 -17.35
CA GLU A 156 11.40 4.78 -15.90
C GLU A 156 11.51 3.46 -15.12
N LYS A 157 11.00 2.35 -15.66
CA LYS A 157 11.18 1.02 -15.04
C LYS A 157 12.65 0.62 -15.00
N ASN A 158 13.39 0.90 -16.08
CA ASN A 158 14.81 0.54 -16.20
C ASN A 158 15.75 1.41 -15.35
N SER A 159 15.31 2.59 -14.89
CA SER A 159 16.10 3.44 -13.99
C SER A 159 16.08 2.97 -12.53
N LEU A 160 15.17 2.05 -12.17
CA LEU A 160 15.08 1.40 -10.85
C LEU A 160 16.11 0.27 -10.72
N LYS A 161 17.39 0.65 -10.65
CA LYS A 161 18.53 -0.27 -10.50
C LYS A 161 18.84 -0.58 -9.04
#